data_AF-A0A497PNV9-F1
#
_entry.id   AF-A0A497PNV9-F1
#
_cell.length_a   1.000
_cell.length_b   1.000
_cell.length_c   1.000
_cell.angle_alpha   90.00
_cell.angle_beta   90.00
_cell.angle_gamma   90.00
#
_symmetry.space_group_name_H-M   'P 1'
#
loop_
_entity.id
_entity.type
_entity.pdbx_description
1 polymer ?
#
loop_
_entity_poly.entity_id
_entity_poly.type
_entity_poly.pdbx_seq_one_letter_code
_entity_poly.pdbx_strand_id
1 'polypeptide(L)'
;VRAIKPKTIVLVEADPEDIARRRSDDSTRARDVQMVEDIDTHQKMCRSAAVAAATLTGATVRIIKNRQGKVEEAATQLYETLME
;
A
#
# COMPACT_ATOMS: atom_id res chain seq x y z
N VAL A 1 5.43 3.15 16.68
CA VAL A 1 5.05 1.76 16.32
C VAL A 1 4.86 0.84 17.54
N ARG A 2 5.79 0.81 18.51
CA ARG A 2 5.71 -0.08 19.69
C ARG A 2 4.45 0.06 20.56
N ALA A 3 3.82 1.23 20.59
CA ALA A 3 2.56 1.44 21.32
C ALA A 3 1.36 0.73 20.68
N ILE A 4 1.35 0.58 19.34
CA ILE A 4 0.23 -0.01 18.58
C ILE A 4 0.32 -1.54 18.57
N LYS A 5 1.53 -2.11 18.68
CA LYS A 5 1.80 -3.56 18.68
C LYS A 5 1.05 -4.31 17.56
N PRO A 6 1.30 -3.96 16.29
CA PRO A 6 0.59 -4.60 15.18
C PRO A 6 0.94 -6.10 15.10
N LYS A 7 -0.06 -6.94 14.78
CA LYS A 7 0.16 -8.34 14.38
C LYS A 7 0.64 -8.43 12.93
N THR A 8 0.04 -7.62 12.06
CA THR A 8 0.29 -7.59 10.62
C THR A 8 0.33 -6.15 10.12
N ILE A 9 1.26 -5.84 9.22
CA ILE A 9 1.34 -4.59 8.47
C ILE A 9 0.98 -4.89 7.02
N VAL A 10 -0.06 -4.25 6.50
CA VAL A 10 -0.53 -4.47 5.12
C VAL A 10 -0.19 -3.28 4.25
N LEU A 11 0.50 -3.54 3.13
CA LEU A 11 0.80 -2.59 2.07
C LEU A 11 -0.17 -2.83 0.91
N VAL A 12 -1.04 -1.86 0.62
CA VAL A 12 -1.89 -1.89 -0.57
C VAL A 12 -1.18 -1.12 -1.67
N GLU A 13 -0.63 -1.86 -2.63
CA GLU A 13 0.16 -1.32 -3.74
C GLU A 13 -0.61 -1.44 -5.06
N ALA A 14 -0.22 -0.65 -6.05
CA ALA A 14 -0.71 -0.77 -7.43
C ALA A 14 0.41 -0.39 -8.40
N ASP A 15 0.17 -0.60 -9.69
CA ASP A 15 1.11 -0.12 -10.70
C ASP A 15 1.27 1.41 -10.58
N PRO A 16 2.51 1.94 -10.53
CA PRO A 16 2.74 3.38 -10.49
C PRO A 16 1.97 4.17 -11.56
N GLU A 17 1.80 3.62 -12.76
CA GLU A 17 1.03 4.25 -13.85
C GLU A 17 -0.47 4.29 -13.53
N ASP A 18 -1.02 3.21 -12.96
CA ASP A 18 -2.41 3.15 -12.51
C ASP A 18 -2.67 4.18 -11.42
N ILE A 19 -1.72 4.35 -10.49
CA ILE A 19 -1.82 5.34 -9.41
C ILE A 19 -1.78 6.76 -9.98
N ALA A 20 -0.87 7.05 -10.91
CA ALA A 20 -0.77 8.35 -11.56
C ALA A 20 -2.09 8.72 -12.26
N ARG A 21 -2.65 7.79 -13.03
CA ARG A 21 -3.95 7.98 -13.71
C ARG A 21 -5.11 8.18 -12.73
N ARG A 22 -5.20 7.38 -11.66
CA ARG A 22 -6.23 7.58 -10.62
C ARG A 22 -6.14 8.95 -9.95
N ARG A 23 -4.94 9.53 -9.87
CA ARG A 23 -4.72 10.85 -9.27
C ARG A 23 -5.08 11.97 -10.23
N SER A 24 -4.82 11.83 -11.53
CA SER A 24 -5.26 12.81 -12.53
C SER A 24 -6.78 12.85 -12.67
N ASP A 25 -7.43 11.70 -12.54
CA ASP A 25 -8.88 11.55 -12.75
C ASP A 25 -9.72 11.98 -11.53
N ASP A 26 -9.09 12.16 -10.37
CA ASP A 26 -9.76 12.48 -9.11
C ASP A 26 -9.68 13.97 -8.78
N SER A 27 -10.77 14.68 -9.08
CA SER A 27 -10.91 16.12 -8.83
C SER A 27 -11.21 16.48 -7.37
N THR A 28 -11.49 15.51 -6.50
CA THR A 28 -11.89 15.78 -5.11
C THR A 28 -10.70 16.05 -4.17
N ARG A 29 -9.47 15.78 -4.63
CA ARG A 29 -8.25 15.89 -3.83
C ARG A 29 -7.21 16.74 -4.53
N ALA A 30 -6.71 17.77 -3.87
CA ALA A 30 -5.54 18.49 -4.33
C ALA A 30 -4.28 17.65 -4.04
N ARG A 31 -3.55 17.28 -5.08
CA ARG A 31 -2.27 16.57 -4.98
C ARG A 31 -1.26 17.22 -5.89
N ASP A 32 -0.01 17.26 -5.44
CA ASP A 32 1.09 17.60 -6.31
C ASP A 32 1.17 16.59 -7.45
N VAL A 33 1.45 17.08 -8.65
CA VAL A 33 1.73 16.22 -9.81
C VAL A 33 3.01 15.46 -9.49
N GLN A 34 2.88 14.17 -9.22
CA GLN A 34 4.02 13.28 -9.00
C GLN A 34 4.29 12.50 -10.28
N MET A 35 5.57 12.43 -10.67
CA MET A 35 5.96 11.57 -11.78
C MET A 35 5.75 10.10 -11.39
N VAL A 36 5.55 9.24 -12.39
CA VAL A 36 5.39 7.79 -12.17
C VAL A 36 6.58 7.22 -11.39
N GLU A 37 7.80 7.73 -11.66
CA GLU A 37 9.02 7.35 -10.95
C GLU A 37 9.01 7.74 -9.46
N ASP A 38 8.44 8.89 -9.11
CA ASP A 38 8.28 9.32 -7.72
C ASP A 38 7.33 8.39 -6.97
N ILE A 39 6.25 7.95 -7.63
CA ILE A 39 5.28 7.01 -7.07
C ILE A 39 5.93 5.64 -6.84
N ASP A 40 6.72 5.14 -7.79
CA ASP A 40 7.47 3.89 -7.63
C ASP A 40 8.49 3.97 -6.48
N THR A 41 9.26 5.06 -6.44
CA THR A 41 10.23 5.31 -5.37
C THR A 41 9.54 5.39 -4.01
N HIS A 42 8.40 6.08 -3.93
CA HIS A 42 7.62 6.16 -2.71
C HIS A 42 7.13 4.77 -2.29
N GLN A 43 6.57 3.95 -3.19
CA GLN A 43 6.14 2.59 -2.85
C GLN A 43 7.31 1.72 -2.35
N LYS A 44 8.50 1.82 -2.98
CA LYS A 44 9.71 1.13 -2.51
C LYS A 44 10.12 1.57 -1.09
N MET A 45 10.06 2.86 -0.80
CA MET A 45 10.37 3.40 0.53
C MET A 45 9.35 2.94 1.57
N CYS A 46 8.06 2.92 1.24
CA CYS A 46 7.01 2.37 2.10
C CYS A 46 7.25 0.89 2.41
N ARG A 47 7.67 0.09 1.43
CA ARG A 47 7.99 -1.33 1.63
C ARG A 47 9.14 -1.52 2.60
N SER A 48 10.23 -0.76 2.42
CA SER A 48 11.37 -0.78 3.33
C SER A 48 10.97 -0.37 4.76
N ALA A 49 10.16 0.68 4.89
CA ALA A 49 9.67 1.15 6.19
C ALA A 49 8.77 0.11 6.88
N ALA A 50 7.89 -0.56 6.14
CA ALA A 50 7.03 -1.62 6.65
C ALA A 50 7.83 -2.82 7.15
N VAL A 51 8.84 -3.26 6.39
CA VAL A 51 9.75 -4.33 6.82
C VAL A 51 10.51 -3.93 8.08
N ALA A 52 11.07 -2.72 8.13
CA ALA A 52 11.77 -2.24 9.32
C ALA A 52 10.84 -2.17 10.55
N ALA A 53 9.62 -1.67 10.37
CA ALA A 53 8.62 -1.63 11.44
C ALA A 53 8.25 -3.04 11.93
N ALA A 54 8.05 -3.99 11.01
CA ALA A 54 7.79 -5.39 11.31
C ALA A 54 8.94 -6.04 12.07
N THR A 55 10.20 -5.80 11.66
CA THR A 55 11.39 -6.27 12.39
C THR A 55 11.42 -5.75 13.83
N LEU A 56 11.01 -4.50 14.07
CA LEU A 56 11.00 -3.90 15.41
C LEU A 56 9.85 -4.39 16.29
N THR A 57 8.74 -4.86 15.72
CA THR A 57 7.54 -5.27 16.47
C THR A 57 7.26 -6.77 16.45
N GLY A 58 7.96 -7.53 15.61
CA GLY A 58 7.66 -8.94 15.33
C GLY A 58 6.39 -9.13 14.49
N ALA A 59 5.92 -8.08 13.80
CA ALA A 59 4.73 -8.17 12.95
C ALA A 59 5.06 -8.87 11.63
N THR A 60 4.06 -9.45 10.97
CA THR A 60 4.18 -9.89 9.57
C THR A 60 3.95 -8.71 8.61
N VAL A 61 4.47 -8.81 7.39
CA VAL A 61 4.21 -7.84 6.31
C VAL A 61 3.50 -8.55 5.17
N ARG A 62 2.35 -8.01 4.75
CA ARG A 62 1.59 -8.51 3.59
C ARG A 62 1.51 -7.41 2.54
N ILE A 63 1.77 -7.76 1.28
CA ILE A 63 1.60 -6.84 0.14
C ILE A 63 0.39 -7.32 -0.66
N ILE A 64 -0.57 -6.43 -0.90
CA ILE A 64 -1.79 -6.69 -1.67
C ILE A 64 -1.80 -5.75 -2.87
N LYS A 65 -1.94 -6.29 -4.08
CA LYS A 65 -1.96 -5.50 -5.33
C LYS A 65 -3.38 -5.12 -5.72
N ASN A 66 -3.74 -3.85 -5.60
CA ASN A 66 -5.04 -3.30 -6.00
C ASN A 66 -5.04 -2.84 -7.48
N ARG A 67 -5.10 -3.82 -8.37
CA ARG A 67 -5.15 -3.63 -9.83
C ARG A 67 -6.44 -2.92 -10.26
N GLN A 68 -6.37 -2.18 -11.36
CA GLN A 68 -7.54 -1.50 -11.91
C GLN A 68 -8.71 -2.47 -12.17
N GLY A 69 -9.92 -2.09 -11.72
CA GLY A 69 -11.14 -2.90 -11.90
C GLY A 69 -11.25 -4.15 -11.02
N LYS A 70 -10.24 -4.45 -10.18
CA LYS A 70 -10.18 -5.67 -9.34
C LYS A 70 -10.18 -5.36 -7.85
N VAL A 71 -10.96 -4.35 -7.45
CA VAL A 71 -11.03 -3.92 -6.03
C VAL A 71 -11.54 -5.04 -5.12
N GLU A 72 -12.50 -5.84 -5.59
CA GLU A 72 -13.05 -6.97 -4.83
C GLU A 72 -12.03 -8.08 -4.58
N GLU A 73 -11.13 -8.35 -5.54
CA GLU A 73 -10.03 -9.31 -5.36
C GLU A 73 -9.05 -8.83 -4.29
N ALA A 74 -8.74 -7.53 -4.27
CA ALA A 74 -7.87 -6.93 -3.26
C ALA A 74 -8.53 -6.90 -1.87
N ALA A 75 -9.84 -6.61 -1.82
CA ALA A 75 -10.62 -6.62 -0.58
C ALA A 75 -10.70 -8.04 0.01
N THR A 76 -10.93 -9.06 -0.83
CA THR A 76 -10.93 -10.47 -0.40
C THR A 76 -9.58 -10.88 0.19
N GLN A 77 -8.47 -10.54 -0.49
CA GLN A 77 -7.13 -10.83 0.05
C GLN A 77 -6.86 -10.13 1.38
N LEU A 78 -7.37 -8.91 1.55
CA LEU A 78 -7.24 -8.19 2.82
C LEU A 78 -8.04 -8.89 3.92
N TYR A 79 -9.28 -9.29 3.61
CA TYR A 79 -10.12 -10.04 4.54
C TYR A 79 -9.45 -11.34 5.00
N GLU A 80 -8.94 -12.13 4.05
CA GLU A 80 -8.20 -13.36 4.37
C GLU A 80 -6.99 -13.09 5.29
N THR A 81 -6.24 -12.02 5.03
CA THR A 81 -5.08 -11.61 5.85
C THR A 81 -5.48 -11.22 7.28
N LEU A 82 -6.69 -10.70 7.48
CA LEU A 82 -7.19 -10.34 8.81
C LEU A 82 -7.71 -11.55 9.60
N MET A 83 -8.10 -12.62 8.91
CA MET A 83 -8.63 -13.84 9.51
C MET A 83 -7.53 -14.87 9.86
N GLU A 84 -6.31 -14.70 9.34
CA GLU A 84 -5.07 -15.36 9.82
C GLU A 84 -4.65 -14.85 11.21
#